data_AF-A0A1W9SWT6-F1
#
_entry.id   AF-A0A1W9SWT6-F1
#
_cell.length_a   1.000
_cell.length_b   1.000
_cell.length_c   1.000
_cell.angle_alpha   90.00
_cell.angle_beta   90.00
_cell.angle_gamma   90.00
#
_symmetry.space_group_name_H-M   'P 1'
#
loop_
_entity.id
_entity.type
_entity.pdbx_description
1 polymer ?
#
loop_
_entity_poly.entity_id
_entity_poly.type
_entity_poly.pdbx_seq_one_letter_code
_entity_poly.pdbx_strand_id
1 'polypeptide(L)'
;MCAAKNIALTEQKQNNLMVLCKCCYGSLKIAEFYLKQNPNLLNKVNKVLAKENLTFKGTVKIKHFLSVLHKDIQCSTLKSHVKIKFKKYYYQP
;
A
#
# COMPACT_ATOMS: atom_id res chain seq x y z
N MET A 1 3.53 9.53 -9.83
CA MET A 1 3.18 8.10 -9.84
C MET A 1 1.67 7.95 -9.71
N CYS A 2 0.99 7.24 -10.61
CA CYS A 2 -0.47 7.06 -10.56
C CYS A 2 -0.85 5.89 -9.64
N ALA A 3 -1.59 6.17 -8.56
CA ALA A 3 -2.01 5.17 -7.57
C ALA A 3 -2.79 4.00 -8.18
N ALA A 4 -3.76 4.28 -9.05
CA ALA A 4 -4.57 3.24 -9.71
C ALA A 4 -3.72 2.27 -10.56
N LYS A 5 -2.74 2.80 -11.30
CA LYS A 5 -1.81 2.00 -12.11
C LYS A 5 -0.97 1.07 -11.24
N ASN A 6 -0.45 1.57 -10.12
CA ASN A 6 0.34 0.76 -9.18
C ASN A 6 -0.48 -0.38 -8.59
N ILE A 7 -1.75 -0.13 -8.26
CA ILE A 7 -2.66 -1.16 -7.75
C ILE A 7 -2.94 -2.20 -8.85
N ALA A 8 -3.33 -1.76 -10.05
CA ALA A 8 -3.61 -2.66 -11.17
C ALA A 8 -2.40 -3.54 -11.57
N LEU A 9 -1.19 -2.98 -11.53
CA LEU A 9 0.05 -3.75 -11.74
C LEU A 9 0.25 -4.83 -10.69
N THR A 10 -0.09 -4.52 -9.43
CA THR A 10 0.00 -5.50 -8.34
C THR A 10 -1.06 -6.60 -8.49
N GLU A 11 -2.27 -6.24 -8.94
CA GLU A 11 -3.35 -7.19 -9.24
C GLU A 11 -2.99 -8.15 -10.37
N GLN A 12 -2.39 -7.63 -11.45
CA GLN A 12 -1.92 -8.46 -12.56
C GLN A 12 -0.88 -9.49 -12.09
N LYS A 13 -0.04 -9.11 -11.11
CA LYS A 13 0.94 -10.00 -10.48
C LYS A 13 0.35 -10.90 -9.39
N GLN A 14 -0.96 -10.85 -9.16
CA GLN A 14 -1.68 -11.65 -8.15
C GLN A 14 -1.06 -11.55 -6.75
N ASN A 15 -0.53 -10.38 -6.41
CA ASN A 15 0.20 -10.14 -5.16
C ASN A 15 -0.51 -9.09 -4.28
N ASN A 16 0.02 -8.88 -3.07
CA ASN A 16 -0.37 -7.78 -2.20
C ASN A 16 0.67 -6.65 -2.23
N LEU A 17 0.26 -5.44 -1.83
CA LEU A 17 1.11 -4.26 -1.88
C LEU A 17 1.48 -3.81 -0.47
N MET A 18 2.78 -3.78 -0.17
CA MET A 18 3.31 -3.15 1.05
C MET A 18 4.05 -1.86 0.69
N VAL A 19 3.79 -0.79 1.43
CA VAL A 19 4.45 0.51 1.22
C VAL A 19 5.08 1.03 2.50
N LEU A 20 6.26 1.63 2.36
CA LEU A 20 7.05 2.12 3.50
C LEU A 20 6.62 3.51 3.98
N CYS A 21 6.04 4.32 3.08
CA CYS A 21 5.69 5.70 3.36
C CYS A 21 4.18 5.86 3.64
N LYS A 22 3.85 6.57 4.73
CA LYS A 22 2.47 6.90 5.11
C LYS A 22 1.74 7.68 4.02
N CYS A 23 2.40 8.62 3.36
CA CYS A 23 1.79 9.41 2.28
C CYS A 23 1.42 8.52 1.09
N CYS A 24 2.32 7.62 0.67
CA CYS A 24 2.03 6.65 -0.39
C CYS A 24 0.86 5.71 -0.01
N TYR A 25 0.85 5.22 1.23
CA TYR A 25 -0.26 4.41 1.74
C TYR A 25 -1.58 5.18 1.64
N GLY A 26 -1.61 6.42 2.11
CA GLY A 26 -2.78 7.30 2.02
C GLY A 26 -3.27 7.48 0.60
N SER A 27 -2.38 7.87 -0.33
CA SER A 27 -2.75 8.07 -1.74
C SER A 27 -3.32 6.81 -2.38
N LEU A 28 -2.76 5.63 -2.09
CA LEU A 28 -3.27 4.35 -2.61
C LEU A 28 -4.64 3.99 -2.01
N LYS A 29 -4.82 4.16 -0.70
CA LYS A 29 -6.10 3.91 -0.03
C LYS A 29 -7.21 4.85 -0.49
N ILE A 30 -6.88 6.12 -0.72
CA ILE A 30 -7.81 7.11 -1.26
C ILE A 30 -8.25 6.72 -2.68
N ALA A 31 -7.29 6.35 -3.55
CA ALA A 31 -7.60 5.89 -4.90
C ALA A 31 -8.46 4.62 -4.88
N GLU A 32 -8.10 3.64 -4.03
CA GLU A 32 -8.89 2.42 -3.85
C GLU A 32 -10.33 2.74 -3.43
N PHE A 33 -10.50 3.61 -2.43
CA PHE A 33 -11.81 4.02 -1.94
C PHE A 33 -12.65 4.66 -3.05
N TYR A 34 -12.15 5.69 -3.73
CA TYR A 34 -12.93 6.38 -4.77
C TYR A 34 -13.24 5.48 -5.97
N LEU A 35 -12.32 4.61 -6.38
CA LEU A 35 -12.55 3.71 -7.51
C LEU A 35 -13.55 2.60 -7.18
N LYS A 36 -13.61 2.14 -5.92
CA LYS A 36 -14.64 1.16 -5.49
C LYS A 36 -16.03 1.79 -5.38
N GLN A 37 -16.11 3.05 -4.96
CA GLN A 37 -17.39 3.71 -4.71
C GLN A 37 -18.00 4.39 -5.94
N ASN A 38 -17.23 4.63 -7.01
CA ASN A 38 -17.68 5.38 -8.18
C ASN A 38 -17.47 4.57 -9.49
N PRO A 39 -18.48 3.83 -9.96
CA PRO A 39 -18.40 3.04 -11.19
C PRO A 39 -18.07 3.86 -12.44
N ASN A 40 -18.55 5.10 -12.52
CA ASN A 40 -18.26 5.99 -13.65
C ASN A 40 -16.78 6.40 -13.68
N LEU A 41 -16.22 6.75 -12.53
CA LEU A 41 -14.78 7.03 -12.39
C LEU A 41 -13.94 5.78 -12.67
N LEU A 42 -14.35 4.63 -12.13
CA LEU A 42 -13.70 3.35 -12.38
C LEU A 42 -13.62 3.03 -13.87
N ASN A 43 -14.74 3.19 -14.60
CA ASN A 43 -14.79 2.97 -16.04
C ASN A 43 -13.85 3.93 -16.79
N LYS A 44 -13.81 5.21 -16.42
CA LYS A 44 -12.87 6.18 -17.01
C LYS A 44 -11.42 5.79 -16.77
N VAL A 45 -11.07 5.40 -15.55
CA VAL A 45 -9.72 4.98 -15.19
C VAL A 45 -9.32 3.69 -15.88
N ASN A 46 -10.20 2.67 -15.91
CA ASN A 46 -9.93 1.40 -16.59
C ASN A 46 -9.77 1.58 -18.11
N LYS A 47 -10.47 2.52 -18.75
CA LYS A 47 -10.23 2.87 -20.16
C LYS A 47 -8.81 3.39 -20.41
N VAL A 48 -8.25 4.16 -19.47
CA VAL A 48 -6.86 4.64 -19.58
C VAL A 48 -5.87 3.50 -19.32
N LEU A 49 -6.11 2.69 -18.29
CA LEU A 49 -5.25 1.56 -17.94
C LEU A 49 -5.22 0.46 -19.01
N ALA A 50 -6.32 0.27 -19.74
CA ALA A 50 -6.42 -0.71 -20.82
C ALA A 50 -5.41 -0.49 -21.95
N LYS A 51 -4.95 0.76 -22.16
CA LYS A 51 -3.87 1.07 -23.12
C LYS A 51 -2.55 0.38 -22.78
N GLU A 52 -2.38 -0.03 -21.53
CA GLU A 52 -1.21 -0.74 -21.01
C GLU A 52 -1.56 -2.18 -20.59
N ASN A 53 -2.68 -2.73 -21.04
CA ASN A 53 -3.20 -4.05 -20.65
C ASN A 53 -3.46 -4.21 -19.14
N LEU A 54 -3.71 -3.09 -18.44
CA LEU A 54 -3.99 -3.07 -17.02
C LEU A 54 -5.48 -2.88 -16.75
N THR A 55 -5.95 -3.42 -15.63
CA THR A 55 -7.32 -3.21 -15.13
C THR A 55 -7.29 -3.17 -13.62
N PHE A 56 -7.90 -2.13 -13.06
CA PHE A 56 -8.15 -2.04 -11.63
C PHE A 56 -9.40 -2.87 -11.27
N LYS A 57 -9.24 -3.81 -10.34
CA LYS A 57 -10.30 -4.68 -9.81
C LYS A 57 -10.62 -4.40 -8.33
N GLY A 58 -9.71 -3.76 -7.59
CA GLY A 58 -9.88 -3.46 -6.17
C GLY A 58 -9.67 -4.66 -5.24
N THR A 59 -8.89 -5.65 -5.64
CA THR A 59 -8.67 -6.94 -4.95
C THR A 59 -7.38 -6.98 -4.11
N VAL A 60 -6.40 -6.13 -4.42
CA VAL A 60 -5.12 -6.06 -3.70
C VAL A 60 -5.30 -5.60 -2.25
N LYS A 61 -4.68 -6.32 -1.30
CA LYS A 61 -4.52 -5.79 0.07
C LYS A 61 -3.33 -4.83 0.10
N ILE A 62 -3.61 -3.59 0.44
CA ILE A 62 -2.59 -2.54 0.61
C ILE A 62 -2.29 -2.42 2.10
N LYS A 63 -1.03 -2.62 2.50
CA LYS A 63 -0.56 -2.47 3.88
C LYS A 63 0.57 -1.44 3.98
N HIS A 64 0.56 -0.66 5.05
CA HIS A 64 1.72 0.15 5.43
C HIS A 64 2.74 -0.73 6.18
N PHE A 65 4.03 -0.49 5.96
CA PHE A 65 5.12 -1.25 6.56
C PHE A 65 5.02 -1.34 8.08
N LEU A 66 4.77 -0.23 8.77
CA LEU A 66 4.60 -0.23 10.22
C LEU A 66 3.43 -1.13 10.66
N SER A 67 2.35 -1.20 9.87
CA SER A 67 1.23 -2.09 10.18
C SER A 67 1.60 -3.56 9.99
N VAL A 68 2.43 -3.89 8.99
CA VAL A 68 2.98 -5.24 8.82
C VAL A 68 3.87 -5.61 10.00
N LEU A 69 4.81 -4.73 10.37
CA LEU A 69 5.69 -4.94 11.52
C LEU A 69 4.89 -5.15 12.82
N HIS A 70 3.86 -4.33 13.05
CA HIS A 70 3.10 -4.36 14.29
C HIS A 70 2.06 -5.48 14.36
N LYS A 71 1.31 -5.72 13.27
CA LYS A 71 0.17 -6.65 13.26
C LYS A 71 0.54 -8.04 12.74
N ASP A 72 1.40 -8.12 11.72
CA ASP A 72 1.70 -9.38 11.05
C ASP A 72 2.96 -10.04 11.66
N ILE A 73 4.00 -9.27 11.99
CA ILE A 73 5.27 -9.78 12.52
C ILE A 73 5.32 -9.75 14.05
N GLN A 74 4.70 -8.74 14.67
CA GLN A 74 4.64 -8.49 16.11
C GLN A 74 5.98 -8.07 16.75
N CYS A 75 5.88 -7.28 17.82
CA CYS A 75 7.04 -6.73 18.52
C CYS A 75 7.94 -7.80 19.18
N SER A 76 7.39 -8.96 19.55
CA SER A 76 8.14 -10.09 20.11
C SER A 76 9.18 -10.62 19.12
N THR A 77 8.76 -10.88 17.88
CA THR A 77 9.66 -11.29 16.79
C THR A 77 10.68 -10.20 16.48
N LEU A 78 10.26 -8.93 16.43
CA LEU A 78 11.20 -7.84 16.16
C LEU A 78 12.31 -7.76 17.22
N LYS A 79 11.97 -7.98 18.50
CA LYS A 79 12.94 -7.97 19.61
C LYS A 79 14.00 -9.07 19.47
N SER A 80 13.66 -10.26 18.97
CA SER A 80 14.65 -11.34 18.79
C SER A 80 15.69 -11.04 17.70
N HIS A 81 15.38 -10.12 16.78
CA HIS A 81 16.30 -9.69 15.71
C HIS A 81 17.14 -8.46 16.06
N VAL A 82 16.96 -7.84 17.24
CA VAL A 82 17.75 -6.67 17.66
C VAL A 82 19.13 -7.10 18.13
N LYS A 83 20.16 -6.85 17.31
CA LYS A 83 21.58 -7.08 17.66
C LYS A 83 22.19 -5.93 18.44
N ILE A 84 21.87 -4.70 18.05
CA ILE A 84 22.37 -3.47 18.66
C ILE A 84 21.18 -2.72 19.23
N LYS A 85 21.14 -2.57 20.55
CA LYS A 85 20.08 -1.82 21.23
C LYS A 85 20.27 -0.33 20.95
N PHE A 86 19.23 0.31 20.44
CA PHE A 86 19.21 1.76 20.25
C PHE A 86 19.24 2.46 21.62
N LYS A 87 20.28 3.24 21.91
CA LYS A 87 20.46 3.96 23.17
C LYS A 87 19.88 5.37 23.04
N LYS A 88 18.65 5.55 23.56
CA LYS A 88 17.92 6.82 23.81
C LYS A 88 17.85 7.84 22.66
N TYR A 89 16.64 8.33 22.39
CA TYR A 89 16.41 9.46 21.49
C TYR A 89 16.43 10.75 22.30
N TYR A 90 17.26 11.73 21.93
CA TYR A 90 17.14 13.11 22.44
C TYR A 90 16.09 13.81 21.57
N TYR A 91 14.81 13.64 21.91
CA TYR A 91 13.75 14.44 21.29
C TYR A 91 13.70 15.78 22.02
N GLN A 92 14.15 16.85 21.36
CA GLN A 92 13.83 18.22 21.76
C GLN A 92 12.53 18.61 21.04
N PRO A 93 11.52 19.12 21.78
CA PRO A 93 10.22 19.48 21.22
C PRO A 93 10.28 20.65 20.23
#